data_AF-A0A8S4AEW9-F1
#
_entry.id   AF-A0A8S4AEW9-F1
#
_cell.length_a   1.000
_cell.length_b   1.000
_cell.length_c   1.000
_cell.angle_alpha   90.00
_cell.angle_beta   90.00
_cell.angle_gamma   90.00
#
_symmetry.space_group_name_H-M   'P 1'
#
loop_
_entity.id
_entity.type
_entity.pdbx_description
1 polymer ?
#
loop_
_entity_poly.entity_id
_entity_poly.type
_entity_poly.pdbx_seq_one_letter_code
_entity_poly.pdbx_strand_id
1 'polypeptide(L)'
;MYSDTANGLVERHPLELPEAIGPIIHQQEKLFVPVKEYPDYNFVGRILGPRGLTAKQLEAETGCKIMVRGKSSMRDKKKVGSVAWL
;
A
#
# COMPACT_ATOMS: atom_id res chain seq x y z
N MET A 1 0.46 16.78 -6.09
CA MET A 1 -0.05 16.81 -4.69
C MET A 1 0.75 15.92 -3.72
N TYR A 2 1.45 14.86 -4.15
CA TYR A 2 2.50 14.19 -3.34
C TYR A 2 3.92 14.30 -3.92
N SER A 3 4.05 14.87 -5.13
CA SER A 3 5.34 15.14 -5.78
C SER A 3 6.18 16.17 -5.04
N ASP A 4 5.56 17.02 -4.21
CA ASP A 4 6.18 18.27 -3.76
C ASP A 4 6.63 18.26 -2.30
N THR A 5 6.23 17.26 -1.49
CA THR A 5 6.38 17.33 -0.02
C THR A 5 7.53 16.53 0.60
N ALA A 6 8.30 15.77 -0.14
CA ALA A 6 9.60 15.26 0.31
C ALA A 6 10.32 14.58 -0.85
N ASN A 7 11.07 15.34 -1.66
CA ASN A 7 12.20 14.86 -2.48
C ASN A 7 12.91 16.07 -3.08
N GLY A 8 13.52 16.90 -2.23
CA GLY A 8 14.62 17.74 -2.72
C GLY A 8 15.72 16.80 -3.21
N LEU A 9 15.91 16.73 -4.52
CA LEU A 9 17.02 16.05 -5.21
C LEU A 9 17.00 14.51 -5.20
N VAL A 10 15.95 13.89 -5.75
CA VAL A 10 16.10 12.59 -6.40
C VAL A 10 15.51 12.72 -7.80
N GLU A 11 16.38 12.82 -8.81
CA GLU A 11 15.96 12.64 -10.20
C GLU A 11 15.39 11.23 -10.31
N ARG A 12 14.07 11.10 -10.21
CA ARG A 12 13.35 9.86 -10.48
C ARG A 12 13.34 9.70 -12.00
N HIS A 13 14.47 9.27 -12.56
CA HIS A 13 14.42 8.61 -13.86
C HIS A 13 13.41 7.45 -13.72
N PRO A 14 12.37 7.38 -14.59
CA PRO A 14 11.49 6.24 -14.61
C PRO A 14 12.35 4.99 -14.70
N LEU A 15 12.29 4.13 -13.69
CA LEU A 15 12.97 2.84 -13.74
C LEU A 15 12.27 2.01 -14.80
N GLU A 16 12.86 1.94 -15.99
CA GLU A 16 12.36 1.07 -17.05
C GLU A 16 12.57 -0.37 -16.62
N LEU A 17 11.47 -1.14 -16.56
CA LEU A 17 11.55 -2.55 -16.25
C LEU A 17 12.24 -3.28 -17.42
N PRO A 18 13.11 -4.26 -17.15
CA PRO A 18 13.69 -5.09 -18.20
C PRO A 18 12.60 -5.89 -18.93
N GLU A 19 12.92 -6.35 -20.14
CA GLU A 19 12.03 -7.25 -20.88
C GLU A 19 11.77 -8.51 -20.04
N ALA A 20 10.49 -8.93 -19.99
CA ALA A 20 10.09 -10.08 -19.20
C ALA A 20 10.69 -11.37 -19.79
N ILE A 21 11.41 -12.13 -18.97
CA ILE A 21 12.00 -13.41 -19.35
C ILE A 21 11.17 -14.54 -18.73
N GLY A 22 10.50 -15.35 -19.55
CA GLY A 22 9.79 -16.55 -19.12
C GLY A 22 8.27 -16.41 -19.00
N PRO A 23 7.60 -17.37 -18.34
CA PRO A 23 6.14 -17.39 -18.20
C PRO A 23 5.65 -16.32 -17.20
N ILE A 24 4.40 -15.90 -17.36
CA ILE A 24 3.74 -14.95 -16.44
C ILE A 24 3.63 -15.59 -15.05
N ILE A 25 4.20 -14.93 -14.04
CA ILE A 25 4.10 -15.34 -12.63
C ILE A 25 3.29 -14.32 -11.83
N HIS A 26 2.54 -14.79 -10.84
CA HIS A 26 1.85 -13.95 -9.87
C HIS A 26 2.65 -13.92 -8.56
N GLN A 27 3.24 -12.78 -8.22
CA GLN A 27 3.92 -12.59 -6.94
C GLN A 27 2.98 -11.92 -5.93
N GLN A 28 3.00 -12.40 -4.70
CA GLN A 28 2.25 -11.83 -3.58
C GLN A 28 3.15 -11.73 -2.37
N GLU A 29 3.25 -10.52 -1.82
CA GLU A 29 3.90 -10.24 -0.54
C GLU A 29 2.84 -9.83 0.49
N LYS A 30 3.04 -10.22 1.76
CA LYS A 30 2.14 -9.82 2.86
C LYS A 30 2.89 -8.88 3.78
N LEU A 31 2.42 -7.64 3.88
CA LEU A 31 3.04 -6.61 4.72
C LEU A 31 2.17 -6.35 5.96
N PHE A 32 2.68 -6.73 7.13
CA PHE A 32 1.97 -6.51 8.40
C PHE A 32 2.06 -5.07 8.87
N VAL A 33 0.93 -4.51 9.29
CA VAL A 33 0.87 -3.15 9.84
C VAL A 33 1.25 -3.16 11.32
N PRO A 34 2.17 -2.29 11.79
CA PRO A 34 2.66 -2.25 13.17
C PRO A 34 1.66 -1.58 14.13
N VAL A 35 0.43 -2.09 14.20
CA VAL A 35 -0.65 -1.58 15.06
C VAL A 35 -0.39 -1.76 16.55
N LYS A 36 0.54 -2.66 16.93
CA LYS A 36 0.92 -2.89 18.33
C LYS A 36 1.83 -1.78 18.86
N GLU A 37 2.71 -1.27 18.01
CA GLU A 37 3.67 -0.21 18.36
C GLU A 37 3.01 1.17 18.31
N TYR A 38 2.08 1.36 17.37
CA TYR A 38 1.39 2.64 17.17
C TYR A 38 -0.14 2.43 17.13
N PRO A 39 -0.78 2.20 18.28
CA PRO A 39 -2.22 1.89 18.35
C PRO A 39 -3.11 3.07 17.97
N ASP A 40 -2.65 4.31 18.17
CA ASP A 40 -3.43 5.53 17.91
C ASP A 40 -3.32 6.00 16.46
N TYR A 41 -2.44 5.40 15.65
CA TYR A 41 -2.22 5.80 14.27
C TYR A 41 -3.07 4.99 13.29
N ASN A 42 -3.77 5.70 12.39
CA ASN A 42 -4.60 5.08 11.37
C ASN A 42 -3.80 4.84 10.07
N PHE A 43 -3.04 3.76 10.03
CA PHE A 43 -2.28 3.33 8.85
C PHE A 43 -3.17 3.08 7.63
N VAL A 44 -4.30 2.39 7.82
CA VAL A 44 -5.21 2.02 6.71
C VAL A 44 -5.79 3.28 6.05
N GLY A 45 -6.26 4.23 6.87
CA GLY A 45 -6.77 5.51 6.38
C GLY A 45 -5.70 6.32 5.65
N ARG A 46 -4.44 6.27 6.13
CA ARG A 46 -3.32 6.96 5.47
C ARG A 46 -2.96 6.35 4.12
N ILE A 47 -2.90 5.03 4.02
CA ILE A 47 -2.52 4.32 2.79
C ILE A 47 -3.61 4.45 1.72
N LEU A 48 -4.89 4.29 2.10
CA LEU A 48 -6.00 4.45 1.17
C LEU A 48 -6.14 5.91 0.72
N GLY A 49 -6.01 6.85 1.65
CA GLY A 49 -6.27 8.26 1.40
C GLY A 49 -7.75 8.56 1.10
N PRO A 50 -8.08 9.81 0.74
CA PRO A 50 -9.45 10.22 0.48
C PRO A 50 -10.03 9.42 -0.70
N ARG A 51 -11.17 8.75 -0.49
CA ARG A 51 -11.85 7.90 -1.48
C ARG A 51 -10.98 6.77 -2.06
N GLY A 52 -9.89 6.38 -1.38
CA GLY A 52 -8.97 5.36 -1.89
C GLY A 52 -8.05 5.87 -3.00
N LEU A 53 -8.00 7.18 -3.27
CA LEU A 53 -7.23 7.74 -4.39
C LEU A 53 -5.72 7.53 -4.25
N THR A 54 -5.19 7.55 -3.03
CA THR A 54 -3.76 7.35 -2.78
C THR A 54 -3.35 5.92 -3.09
N ALA A 55 -4.13 4.92 -2.65
CA ALA A 55 -3.88 3.53 -3.01
C ALA A 55 -3.99 3.30 -4.52
N LYS A 56 -5.02 3.85 -5.18
CA LYS A 56 -5.18 3.74 -6.64
C LYS A 56 -4.02 4.35 -7.42
N GLN A 57 -3.52 5.51 -6.97
CA GLN A 57 -2.36 6.14 -7.57
C GLN A 57 -1.11 5.26 -7.40
N LEU A 58 -0.91 4.70 -6.21
CA LEU A 58 0.22 3.81 -5.93
C LEU A 58 0.15 2.52 -6.76
N GLU A 59 -1.03 1.93 -6.94
CA GLU A 59 -1.25 0.80 -7.85
C GLU A 59 -0.92 1.17 -9.30
N ALA A 60 -1.31 2.36 -9.76
CA ALA A 60 -1.04 2.83 -11.12
C ALA A 60 0.46 3.12 -11.37
N GLU A 61 1.16 3.66 -10.39
CA GLU A 61 2.59 3.97 -10.48
C GLU A 61 3.49 2.72 -10.42
N THR A 62 3.08 1.70 -9.65
CA THR A 62 3.88 0.48 -9.45
C THR A 62 3.44 -0.70 -10.34
N GLY A 63 2.23 -0.65 -10.91
CA GLY A 63 1.62 -1.78 -11.60
C GLY A 63 1.22 -2.95 -10.68
N CYS A 64 1.39 -2.79 -9.36
CA CYS A 64 1.03 -3.79 -8.37
C CYS A 64 -0.42 -3.62 -7.91
N LYS A 65 -1.03 -4.72 -7.45
CA LYS A 65 -2.36 -4.70 -6.83
C LYS A 65 -2.21 -4.66 -5.32
N ILE A 66 -2.71 -3.62 -4.68
CA ILE A 66 -2.59 -3.37 -3.24
C ILE A 66 -3.93 -3.70 -2.58
N MET A 67 -3.91 -4.58 -1.58
CA MET A 67 -5.14 -5.02 -0.92
C MET A 67 -5.01 -4.98 0.58
N VAL A 68 -5.65 -4.00 1.22
CA VAL A 68 -5.76 -4.00 2.69
C VAL A 68 -6.70 -5.12 3.13
N ARG A 69 -6.20 -6.06 3.93
CA ARG A 69 -6.91 -7.23 4.48
C ARG A 69 -6.64 -7.34 5.99
N GLY A 70 -7.33 -8.26 6.67
CA GLY A 70 -7.16 -8.53 8.10
C GLY A 70 -8.11 -7.74 9.01
N LYS A 71 -8.08 -8.03 10.32
CA LYS A 71 -8.92 -7.37 11.33
C LYS A 71 -8.50 -5.91 11.48
N SER A 72 -9.47 -5.01 11.72
CA SER A 72 -9.32 -3.54 11.74
C SER A 72 -9.04 -2.87 10.40
N SER A 73 -9.03 -3.60 9.29
CA SER A 73 -9.07 -3.00 7.93
C SER A 73 -10.45 -2.40 7.62
N MET A 74 -11.51 -2.97 8.19
CA MET A 74 -12.89 -2.48 8.04
C MET A 74 -13.27 -1.55 9.21
N ARG A 75 -14.09 -0.54 8.90
CA ARG A 75 -14.52 0.49 9.86
C ARG A 75 -15.43 -0.06 10.97
N ASP A 76 -16.06 -1.22 10.75
CA ASP A 76 -17.00 -1.86 11.67
C ASP A 76 -16.29 -2.77 12.70
N LYS A 77 -16.42 -2.44 13.98
CA LYS A 77 -15.75 -3.10 15.12
C LYS A 77 -16.30 -4.49 15.51
N LYS A 78 -17.34 -5.01 14.85
CA LYS A 78 -18.01 -6.28 15.22
C LYS A 78 -17.59 -7.47 14.33
N LYS A 79 -16.33 -7.96 14.44
CA LYS A 79 -15.93 -9.39 14.27
C LYS A 79 -14.40 -9.62 14.34
N VAL A 80 -14.03 -10.54 15.25
CA VAL A 80 -12.95 -11.57 15.41
C VAL A 80 -11.56 -11.43 14.73
N GLY A 81 -10.47 -11.93 15.40
CA GLY A 81 -9.00 -11.91 15.11
C GLY A 81 -8.55 -12.04 13.63
N SER A 82 -7.36 -11.66 13.13
CA SER A 82 -6.08 -11.08 13.62
C SER A 82 -5.63 -9.94 12.68
N VAL A 83 -4.64 -9.14 13.12
CA VAL A 83 -3.95 -7.95 12.53
C VAL A 83 -4.22 -7.56 11.05
N ALA A 84 -4.27 -6.26 10.75
CA ALA A 84 -4.34 -5.76 9.37
C ALA A 84 -3.00 -5.97 8.62
N TRP A 85 -3.08 -6.31 7.33
CA TRP A 85 -1.95 -6.41 6.41
C TRP A 85 -2.33 -5.92 5.01
N LEU A 86 -1.32 -5.55 4.22
CA LEU A 86 -1.44 -5.23 2.80
C LEU A 86 -0.94 -6.39 1.92
#